data_AF-A0AA88GVX5-F1
#
_entry.id   AF-A0AA88GVX5-F1
#
_cell.length_a   1.000
_cell.length_b   1.000
_cell.length_c   1.000
_cell.angle_alpha   90.00
_cell.angle_beta   90.00
_cell.angle_gamma   90.00
#
_symmetry.space_group_name_H-M   'P 1'
#
loop_
_entity.id
_entity.type
_entity.pdbx_description
1 polymer ?
#
loop_
_entity_poly.entity_id
_entity_poly.type
_entity_poly.pdbx_seq_one_letter_code
_entity_poly.pdbx_strand_id
1 'polypeptide(L)'
;MIQEVKQFFSSTKQGLLGVVSSDPNSKGSTTAAADPTKTYAVALSAGVAAAIVLAYKLFKNKQQQASDKNSTSTPTIATMKDLQELYLKSSNSLSPMTKKQRIGVLLVNLGTPNDATPNSVYKYLQQFLMDGRVIDAKYWFRYLLVNGLIVPFRYKNSTKNYQAIWKSNDFTDGSASPLKYNTELIVKQLRERMAGQDVDADFDLVVEYAMRYQNPSIETGLNKLNHEHHCSHIMILPLFPQYASATVGSIHEECMRVMSKWLYIPSLHFVNSYPTYAPFIRSVIHRIEEALQSNAEEIQSKHGFDHIIVSYHSLPVHHEIKGYKEREDLDFSYYAQCLQTTKCVLQQLVSAPSHLEESKETPGSYAISETEFKPELSKYFAQHVTIQTTFQSHLGKLPWLTPYTTTVLEELALAKKRVLIVCPSFVTDCIETDHELMIEEREEFHLRGGELFVLVQSVNDEATFVEGLYQKIMDYSNVVHK
;
A
#
# COMPACT_ATOMS: atom_id res chain seq x y z
N MET A 1 -46.41 -17.30 9.49
CA MET A 1 -45.45 -16.20 9.20
C MET A 1 -46.10 -14.93 8.63
N ILE A 2 -46.47 -14.82 7.34
CA ILE A 2 -47.10 -13.59 6.80
C ILE A 2 -48.43 -13.28 7.51
N GLN A 3 -49.22 -14.30 7.86
CA GLN A 3 -50.47 -14.09 8.61
C GLN A 3 -50.25 -13.64 10.06
N GLU A 4 -49.22 -14.13 10.75
CA GLU A 4 -48.93 -13.72 12.14
C GLU A 4 -48.36 -12.30 12.21
N VAL A 5 -47.55 -11.90 11.21
CA VAL A 5 -47.11 -10.51 11.06
C VAL A 5 -48.30 -9.60 10.79
N LYS A 6 -49.24 -10.00 9.91
CA LYS A 6 -50.49 -9.26 9.69
C LYS A 6 -51.32 -9.15 10.97
N GLN A 7 -51.40 -10.20 11.79
CA GLN A 7 -52.17 -10.23 13.03
C GLN A 7 -51.56 -9.31 14.11
N PHE A 8 -50.23 -9.27 14.23
CA PHE A 8 -49.50 -8.36 15.13
C PHE A 8 -49.66 -6.89 14.72
N PHE A 9 -49.59 -6.57 13.42
CA PHE A 9 -49.88 -5.21 12.95
C PHE A 9 -51.36 -4.84 13.10
N SER A 10 -52.29 -5.81 13.02
CA SER A 10 -53.71 -5.56 13.26
C SER A 10 -54.02 -5.26 14.74
N SER A 11 -53.40 -5.99 15.68
CA SER A 11 -53.58 -5.75 17.12
C SER A 11 -52.92 -4.45 17.58
N THR A 12 -51.77 -4.09 16.99
CA THR A 12 -51.08 -2.81 17.26
C THR A 12 -51.87 -1.63 16.70
N LYS A 13 -52.54 -1.80 15.54
CA LYS A 13 -53.46 -0.80 14.96
C LYS A 13 -54.72 -0.61 15.81
N GLN A 14 -55.28 -1.68 16.39
CA GLN A 14 -56.39 -1.59 17.34
C GLN A 14 -55.98 -0.90 18.66
N GLY A 15 -54.77 -1.17 19.16
CA GLY A 15 -54.21 -0.48 20.33
C GLY A 15 -54.00 1.02 20.10
N LEU A 16 -53.54 1.43 18.91
CA LEU A 16 -53.41 2.85 18.54
C LEU A 16 -54.76 3.55 18.33
N LEU A 17 -55.78 2.85 17.81
CA LEU A 17 -57.13 3.40 17.65
C LEU A 17 -57.87 3.51 18.99
N GLY A 18 -57.58 2.65 19.96
CA GLY A 18 -58.14 2.71 21.32
C GLY A 18 -57.68 3.92 22.14
N VAL A 19 -56.51 4.50 21.82
CA VAL A 19 -56.00 5.74 22.45
C VAL A 19 -56.75 6.98 21.92
N VAL A 20 -57.50 6.86 20.83
CA VAL A 20 -58.28 7.97 20.21
C VAL A 20 -59.76 7.95 20.62
N SER A 21 -60.19 6.98 21.44
CA SER A 21 -61.58 6.85 21.87
C SER A 21 -61.74 7.09 23.37
N SER A 22 -61.78 8.36 23.78
CA SER A 22 -62.36 8.75 25.07
C SER A 22 -63.52 9.72 24.85
N ASP A 23 -64.70 9.24 25.25
CA ASP A 23 -66.00 9.86 25.54
C ASP A 23 -66.28 11.33 25.13
N PRO A 24 -67.31 11.63 24.30
CA PRO A 24 -67.64 12.99 23.85
C PRO A 24 -68.51 13.81 24.83
N ASN A 25 -68.52 13.51 26.14
CA ASN A 25 -69.35 14.25 27.11
C ASN A 25 -68.56 14.69 28.36
N SER A 26 -67.62 15.63 28.19
CA SER A 26 -67.31 16.59 29.25
C SER A 26 -66.91 17.94 28.65
N LYS A 27 -67.62 18.99 29.07
CA LYS A 27 -67.34 20.38 28.69
C LYS A 27 -66.18 20.90 29.55
N GLY A 28 -65.08 21.31 28.92
CA GLY A 28 -64.10 22.17 29.58
C GLY A 28 -62.67 22.10 29.02
N SER A 29 -62.28 23.18 28.32
CA SER A 29 -60.92 23.74 28.24
C SER A 29 -59.80 22.98 27.49
N THR A 30 -59.41 23.57 26.35
CA THR A 30 -58.04 23.75 25.79
C THR A 30 -57.04 22.59 25.65
N THR A 31 -56.55 22.47 24.41
CA THR A 31 -55.20 22.05 23.93
C THR A 31 -54.83 20.56 23.89
N ALA A 32 -54.66 20.03 22.67
CA ALA A 32 -53.35 19.64 22.12
C ALA A 32 -53.56 19.00 20.72
N ALA A 33 -53.05 19.64 19.67
CA ALA A 33 -52.90 18.97 18.38
C ALA A 33 -51.79 17.91 18.51
N ALA A 34 -52.09 16.66 18.14
CA ALA A 34 -51.15 15.56 18.23
C ALA A 34 -49.91 15.83 17.37
N ASP A 35 -48.74 15.84 17.99
CA ASP A 35 -47.45 16.05 17.36
C ASP A 35 -47.05 14.82 16.52
N PRO A 36 -46.98 14.93 15.18
CA PRO A 36 -46.69 13.80 14.29
C PRO A 36 -45.30 13.20 14.54
N THR A 37 -44.34 13.96 15.10
CA THR A 37 -43.00 13.43 15.38
C THR A 37 -42.98 12.35 16.47
N LYS A 38 -43.89 12.42 17.45
CA LYS A 38 -44.03 11.38 18.49
C LYS A 38 -44.66 10.10 17.94
N THR A 39 -45.61 10.20 17.01
CA THR A 39 -46.23 9.04 16.35
C THR A 39 -45.24 8.30 15.44
N TYR A 40 -44.38 9.04 14.73
CA TYR A 40 -43.29 8.45 13.93
C TYR A 40 -42.20 7.81 14.82
N ALA A 41 -41.85 8.40 15.95
CA ALA A 41 -40.86 7.84 16.87
C ALA A 41 -41.33 6.49 17.47
N VAL A 42 -42.60 6.40 17.87
CA VAL A 42 -43.20 5.14 18.39
C VAL A 42 -43.31 4.07 17.31
N ALA A 43 -43.64 4.46 16.06
CA ALA A 43 -43.66 3.54 14.93
C ALA A 43 -42.25 3.05 14.55
N LEU A 44 -41.23 3.90 14.64
CA LEU A 44 -39.83 3.52 14.40
C LEU A 44 -39.33 2.57 15.50
N SER A 45 -39.64 2.84 16.77
CA SER A 45 -39.23 1.95 17.87
C SER A 45 -39.92 0.60 17.82
N ALA A 46 -41.20 0.55 17.41
CA ALA A 46 -41.92 -0.70 17.21
C ALA A 46 -41.38 -1.49 16.00
N GLY A 47 -41.02 -0.80 14.90
CA GLY A 47 -40.40 -1.40 13.72
C GLY A 47 -39.02 -1.99 14.02
N VAL A 48 -38.20 -1.29 14.81
CA VAL A 48 -36.88 -1.78 15.27
C VAL A 48 -37.04 -2.98 16.22
N ALA A 49 -37.98 -2.92 17.17
CA ALA A 49 -38.25 -4.05 18.06
C ALA A 49 -38.75 -5.29 17.28
N ALA A 50 -39.63 -5.11 16.29
CA ALA A 50 -40.09 -6.19 15.43
C ALA A 50 -38.96 -6.77 14.57
N ALA A 51 -38.06 -5.93 14.05
CA ALA A 51 -36.88 -6.38 13.31
C ALA A 51 -35.89 -7.15 14.19
N ILE A 52 -35.67 -6.72 15.44
CA ILE A 52 -34.83 -7.43 16.42
C ILE A 52 -35.44 -8.78 16.78
N VAL A 53 -36.76 -8.84 17.03
CA VAL A 53 -37.45 -10.10 17.32
C VAL A 53 -37.44 -11.04 16.10
N LEU A 54 -37.58 -10.49 14.89
CA LEU A 54 -37.50 -11.26 13.65
C LEU A 54 -36.08 -11.78 13.43
N ALA A 55 -35.05 -10.96 13.63
CA ALA A 55 -33.64 -11.36 13.55
C ALA A 55 -33.31 -12.43 14.60
N TYR A 56 -33.81 -12.28 15.84
CA TYR A 56 -33.65 -13.27 16.91
C TYR A 56 -34.36 -14.59 16.58
N LYS A 57 -35.59 -14.55 16.05
CA LYS A 57 -36.32 -15.76 15.63
C LYS A 57 -35.69 -16.43 14.42
N LEU A 58 -35.18 -15.67 13.44
CA LEU A 58 -34.44 -16.22 12.29
C LEU A 58 -33.10 -16.82 12.71
N PHE A 59 -32.39 -16.20 13.65
CA PHE A 59 -31.19 -16.74 14.25
C PHE A 59 -31.48 -18.03 15.02
N LYS A 60 -32.55 -18.06 15.83
CA LYS A 60 -32.98 -19.25 16.57
C LYS A 60 -33.46 -20.37 15.66
N ASN A 61 -34.19 -20.07 14.58
CA ASN A 61 -34.58 -21.07 13.58
C ASN A 61 -33.38 -21.60 12.78
N LYS A 62 -32.36 -20.77 12.49
CA LYS A 62 -31.09 -21.25 11.92
C LYS A 62 -30.33 -22.16 12.88
N GLN A 63 -30.34 -21.85 14.18
CA GLN A 63 -29.76 -22.71 15.22
C GLN A 63 -30.52 -24.05 15.33
N GLN A 64 -31.86 -24.03 15.27
CA GLN A 64 -32.69 -25.24 15.32
C GLN A 64 -32.60 -26.09 14.04
N GLN A 65 -32.54 -25.47 12.86
CA GLN A 65 -32.30 -26.19 11.59
C GLN A 65 -30.86 -26.72 11.45
N ALA A 66 -29.88 -26.10 12.13
CA ALA A 66 -28.53 -26.63 12.26
C ALA A 66 -28.47 -27.80 13.29
N SER A 67 -29.29 -27.75 14.34
CA SER A 67 -29.46 -28.82 15.33
C SER A 67 -30.15 -30.07 14.75
N ASP A 68 -31.15 -29.90 13.88
CA ASP A 68 -31.92 -31.05 13.34
C ASP A 68 -31.29 -31.71 12.10
N LYS A 69 -30.21 -31.13 11.54
CA LYS A 69 -29.45 -31.72 10.41
C LYS A 69 -28.08 -32.30 10.78
N ASN A 70 -27.64 -32.17 12.04
CA ASN A 70 -26.43 -32.81 12.53
C ASN A 70 -26.75 -33.79 13.66
N SER A 71 -27.12 -35.03 13.30
CA SER A 71 -26.83 -36.18 14.15
C SER A 71 -25.33 -36.48 14.09
N THR A 72 -24.53 -35.59 14.67
CA THR A 72 -23.19 -35.82 15.25
C THR A 72 -22.68 -34.48 15.82
N SER A 73 -22.34 -34.51 17.11
CA SER A 73 -21.68 -33.47 17.90
C SER A 73 -22.44 -32.14 18.08
N THR A 74 -23.17 -32.03 19.18
CA THR A 74 -23.26 -30.78 19.94
C THR A 74 -21.84 -30.23 20.14
N PRO A 75 -21.56 -28.93 19.92
CA PRO A 75 -20.25 -28.38 20.23
C PRO A 75 -20.06 -28.45 21.74
N THR A 76 -19.25 -29.39 22.20
CA THR A 76 -18.86 -29.48 23.61
C THR A 76 -18.15 -28.17 23.97
N ILE A 77 -18.69 -27.43 24.94
CA ILE A 77 -18.02 -26.24 25.46
C ILE A 77 -16.70 -26.71 26.08
N ALA A 78 -15.58 -26.24 25.54
CA ALA A 78 -14.26 -26.56 26.06
C ALA A 78 -14.17 -26.19 27.54
N THR A 79 -13.60 -27.08 28.33
CA THR A 79 -13.54 -27.00 29.79
C THR A 79 -12.13 -26.64 30.27
N MET A 80 -11.99 -26.24 31.53
CA MET A 80 -10.68 -26.06 32.15
C MET A 80 -9.84 -27.34 32.13
N LYS A 81 -10.48 -28.51 32.12
CA LYS A 81 -9.79 -29.79 32.02
C LYS A 81 -9.16 -29.98 30.63
N ASP A 82 -9.87 -29.61 29.56
CA ASP A 82 -9.32 -29.65 28.19
C ASP A 82 -8.10 -28.73 28.06
N LEU A 83 -8.16 -27.53 28.66
CA LEU A 83 -7.02 -26.60 28.69
C LEU A 83 -5.84 -27.15 29.50
N GLN A 84 -6.11 -27.74 30.67
CA GLN A 84 -5.09 -28.36 31.50
C GLN A 84 -4.44 -29.56 30.80
N GLU A 85 -5.21 -30.37 30.08
CA GLU A 85 -4.69 -31.48 29.27
C GLU A 85 -3.81 -30.96 28.12
N LEU A 86 -4.21 -29.87 27.45
CA LEU A 86 -3.37 -29.21 26.44
C LEU A 86 -2.08 -28.66 27.05
N TYR A 87 -2.15 -28.02 28.21
CA TYR A 87 -0.98 -27.51 28.92
C TYR A 87 -0.05 -28.66 29.33
N LEU A 88 -0.58 -29.74 29.91
CA LEU A 88 0.20 -30.90 30.34
C LEU A 88 0.83 -31.63 29.16
N LYS A 89 0.13 -31.74 28.04
CA LYS A 89 0.66 -32.29 26.78
C LYS A 89 1.81 -31.43 26.24
N SER A 90 1.68 -30.11 26.34
CA SER A 90 2.76 -29.18 26.01
C SER A 90 3.92 -29.29 27.02
N SER A 91 3.64 -29.35 28.32
CA SER A 91 4.63 -29.34 29.41
C SER A 91 5.42 -30.64 29.54
N ASN A 92 4.84 -31.79 29.21
CA ASN A 92 5.57 -33.05 29.18
C ASN A 92 6.48 -33.19 27.94
N SER A 93 6.34 -32.26 26.98
CA SER A 93 7.27 -32.07 25.86
C SER A 93 8.34 -31.00 26.16
N LEU A 94 8.33 -30.38 27.35
CA LEU A 94 9.24 -29.27 27.67
C LEU A 94 10.59 -29.78 28.20
N SER A 95 11.57 -29.80 27.29
CA SER A 95 12.86 -29.15 27.55
C SER A 95 12.60 -27.67 27.95
N PRO A 96 13.34 -27.08 28.90
CA PRO A 96 12.97 -25.83 29.58
C PRO A 96 12.90 -24.63 28.61
N MET A 97 11.72 -24.11 28.25
CA MET A 97 11.52 -22.96 27.33
C MET A 97 12.42 -22.92 26.07
N THR A 98 13.03 -24.03 25.65
CA THR A 98 14.01 -24.08 24.55
C THR A 98 13.33 -24.27 23.20
N LYS A 99 12.08 -23.82 23.03
CA LYS A 99 11.46 -23.81 21.70
C LYS A 99 11.92 -22.53 21.02
N LYS A 100 12.90 -22.68 20.11
CA LYS A 100 13.46 -21.62 19.28
C LYS A 100 12.35 -20.68 18.81
N GLN A 101 12.42 -19.42 19.20
CA GLN A 101 11.38 -18.47 18.84
C GLN A 101 11.46 -18.16 17.34
N ARG A 102 10.32 -17.88 16.71
CA ARG A 102 10.27 -17.61 15.26
C ARG A 102 9.88 -16.17 15.00
N ILE A 103 10.71 -15.48 14.22
CA ILE A 103 10.43 -14.14 13.69
C ILE A 103 10.02 -14.29 12.23
N GLY A 104 8.76 -13.99 11.95
CA GLY A 104 8.22 -13.88 10.61
C GLY A 104 8.47 -12.48 10.06
N VAL A 105 8.92 -12.37 8.82
CA VAL A 105 9.04 -11.12 8.08
C VAL A 105 8.09 -11.19 6.90
N LEU A 106 7.16 -10.23 6.81
CA LEU A 106 6.27 -10.08 5.67
C LEU A 106 6.71 -8.87 4.85
N LEU A 107 7.31 -9.11 3.69
CA LEU A 107 7.58 -8.05 2.71
C LEU A 107 6.30 -7.72 1.95
N VAL A 108 5.91 -6.45 1.89
CA VAL A 108 4.64 -6.05 1.26
C VAL A 108 4.86 -5.01 0.16
N ASN A 109 4.45 -5.33 -1.06
CA ASN A 109 4.48 -4.42 -2.20
C ASN A 109 3.04 -4.02 -2.62
N LEU A 110 2.88 -3.09 -3.57
CA LEU A 110 1.58 -2.60 -4.04
C LEU A 110 0.69 -3.74 -4.53
N GLY A 111 1.26 -4.59 -5.39
CA GLY A 111 0.50 -5.58 -6.15
C GLY A 111 0.33 -5.22 -7.60
N THR A 112 -0.20 -6.18 -8.34
CA THR A 112 -0.28 -6.18 -9.79
C THR A 112 -1.38 -7.16 -10.22
N PRO A 113 -1.99 -7.01 -11.41
CA PRO A 113 -2.89 -8.02 -11.95
C PRO A 113 -2.22 -9.40 -12.00
N ASN A 114 -2.98 -10.47 -11.75
CA ASN A 114 -2.45 -11.84 -11.82
C ASN A 114 -1.97 -12.23 -13.24
N ASP A 115 -2.59 -11.63 -14.26
CA ASP A 115 -2.26 -11.80 -15.66
C ASP A 115 -2.61 -10.50 -16.43
N ALA A 116 -2.05 -10.33 -17.62
CA ALA A 116 -2.34 -9.18 -18.50
C ALA A 116 -3.65 -9.35 -19.31
N THR A 117 -4.66 -10.04 -18.76
CA THR A 117 -6.00 -10.13 -19.36
C THR A 117 -6.92 -9.01 -18.88
N PRO A 118 -7.93 -8.61 -19.67
CA PRO A 118 -8.86 -7.57 -19.27
C PRO A 118 -9.58 -7.84 -17.95
N ASN A 119 -9.87 -9.11 -17.63
CA ASN A 119 -10.57 -9.49 -16.40
C ASN A 119 -9.68 -9.32 -15.16
N SER A 120 -8.42 -9.76 -15.22
CA SER A 120 -7.49 -9.62 -14.10
C SER A 120 -7.10 -8.17 -13.85
N VAL A 121 -6.92 -7.38 -14.91
CA VAL A 121 -6.71 -5.93 -14.80
C VAL A 121 -7.93 -5.22 -14.22
N TYR A 122 -9.14 -5.58 -14.65
CA TYR A 122 -10.38 -5.03 -14.08
C TYR A 122 -10.46 -5.31 -12.57
N LYS A 123 -10.23 -6.56 -12.14
CA LYS A 123 -10.24 -6.94 -10.71
C LYS A 123 -9.19 -6.19 -9.89
N TYR A 124 -7.97 -6.07 -10.42
CA TYR A 124 -6.90 -5.31 -9.79
C TYR A 124 -7.28 -3.84 -9.61
N LEU A 125 -7.68 -3.15 -10.69
CA LEU A 125 -8.07 -1.75 -10.64
C LEU A 125 -9.27 -1.51 -9.71
N GLN A 126 -10.25 -2.41 -9.72
CA GLN A 126 -11.38 -2.35 -8.82
C GLN A 126 -10.95 -2.46 -7.36
N GLN A 127 -10.09 -3.42 -7.01
CA GLN A 127 -9.61 -3.58 -5.64
C GLN A 127 -8.78 -2.38 -5.19
N PHE A 128 -7.84 -1.92 -6.04
CA PHE A 128 -6.95 -0.80 -5.76
C PHE A 128 -7.71 0.51 -5.55
N LEU A 129 -8.58 0.87 -6.50
CA LEU A 129 -9.28 2.16 -6.47
C LEU A 129 -10.44 2.18 -5.45
N MET A 130 -10.92 1.01 -5.00
CA MET A 130 -11.91 0.93 -3.92
C MET A 130 -11.30 1.10 -2.53
N ASP A 131 -9.97 1.14 -2.40
CA ASP A 131 -9.30 1.45 -1.15
C ASP A 131 -9.56 2.91 -0.75
N GLY A 132 -10.01 3.11 0.49
CA GLY A 132 -10.35 4.44 1.00
C GLY A 132 -9.16 5.33 1.33
N ARG A 133 -7.96 4.76 1.40
CA ARG A 133 -6.72 5.53 1.53
C ARG A 133 -6.15 5.98 0.19
N VAL A 134 -6.57 5.35 -0.90
CA VAL A 134 -6.20 5.74 -2.27
C VAL A 134 -7.15 6.83 -2.78
N ILE A 135 -8.46 6.60 -2.69
CA ILE A 135 -9.49 7.59 -3.01
C ILE A 135 -10.25 7.98 -1.75
N ASP A 136 -9.92 9.15 -1.18
CA ASP A 136 -10.62 9.72 -0.01
C ASP A 136 -12.00 10.27 -0.40
N ALA A 137 -12.96 9.35 -0.51
CA ALA A 137 -14.38 9.62 -0.71
C ALA A 137 -15.22 8.66 0.15
N LYS A 138 -16.45 9.02 0.50
CA LYS A 138 -17.34 8.10 1.24
C LYS A 138 -17.59 6.84 0.42
N TYR A 139 -17.71 5.69 1.08
CA TYR A 139 -17.76 4.37 0.44
C TYR A 139 -18.74 4.29 -0.75
N TRP A 140 -19.98 4.77 -0.59
CA TRP A 140 -20.98 4.68 -1.68
C TRP A 140 -20.65 5.58 -2.87
N PHE A 141 -20.07 6.77 -2.63
CA PHE A 141 -19.62 7.65 -3.71
C PHE A 141 -18.41 7.04 -4.43
N ARG A 142 -17.44 6.51 -3.67
CA ARG A 142 -16.30 5.78 -4.23
C ARG A 142 -16.76 4.56 -5.02
N TYR A 143 -17.71 3.79 -4.50
CA TYR A 143 -18.27 2.62 -5.19
C TYR A 143 -18.89 3.00 -6.54
N LEU A 144 -19.74 4.01 -6.59
CA LEU A 144 -20.36 4.48 -7.83
C LEU A 144 -19.32 5.04 -8.81
N LEU A 145 -18.38 5.84 -8.32
CA LEU A 145 -17.31 6.42 -9.13
C LEU A 145 -16.42 5.34 -9.74
N VAL A 146 -15.91 4.42 -8.92
CA VAL A 146 -14.95 3.40 -9.34
C VAL A 146 -15.61 2.35 -10.25
N ASN A 147 -16.75 1.79 -9.82
CA ASN A 147 -17.40 0.70 -10.55
C ASN A 147 -18.28 1.17 -11.71
N GLY A 148 -18.74 2.42 -11.68
CA GLY A 148 -19.58 2.99 -12.74
C GLY A 148 -18.79 3.76 -13.81
N LEU A 149 -17.73 4.47 -13.41
CA LEU A 149 -17.04 5.42 -14.30
C LEU A 149 -15.55 5.14 -14.47
N ILE A 150 -14.78 4.89 -13.41
CA ILE A 150 -13.32 4.78 -13.57
C ILE A 150 -12.93 3.44 -14.20
N VAL A 151 -13.28 2.32 -13.56
CA VAL A 151 -12.82 1.00 -14.00
C VAL A 151 -13.39 0.61 -15.37
N PRO A 152 -14.71 0.75 -15.66
CA PRO A 152 -15.27 0.35 -16.95
C PRO A 152 -14.69 1.10 -18.16
N PHE A 153 -14.22 2.33 -17.96
CA PHE A 153 -13.63 3.14 -19.03
C PHE A 153 -12.11 2.98 -19.10
N ARG A 154 -11.42 2.78 -17.96
CA ARG A 154 -9.96 2.72 -17.90
C ARG A 154 -9.36 1.33 -18.17
N TYR A 155 -10.07 0.25 -17.81
CA TYR A 155 -9.46 -1.09 -17.78
C TYR A 155 -8.85 -1.51 -19.13
N LYS A 156 -9.51 -1.19 -20.26
CA LYS A 156 -9.00 -1.55 -21.59
C LYS A 156 -7.66 -0.90 -21.90
N ASN A 157 -7.48 0.37 -21.54
CA ASN A 157 -6.21 1.07 -21.78
C ASN A 157 -5.13 0.50 -20.85
N SER A 158 -5.43 0.37 -19.55
CA SER A 158 -4.51 -0.26 -18.61
C SER A 158 -4.11 -1.68 -19.01
N THR A 159 -5.03 -2.48 -19.57
CA THR A 159 -4.70 -3.81 -20.09
C THR A 159 -3.68 -3.75 -21.21
N LYS A 160 -3.80 -2.81 -22.15
CA LYS A 160 -2.78 -2.65 -23.21
C LYS A 160 -1.43 -2.30 -22.61
N ASN A 161 -1.40 -1.41 -21.64
CA ASN A 161 -0.16 -1.00 -20.97
C ASN A 161 0.50 -2.19 -20.25
N TYR A 162 -0.28 -2.97 -19.49
CA TYR A 162 0.19 -4.23 -18.88
C TYR A 162 0.66 -5.25 -19.92
N GLN A 163 0.00 -5.36 -21.07
CA GLN A 163 0.43 -6.25 -22.13
C GLN A 163 1.73 -5.78 -22.79
N ALA A 164 1.94 -4.48 -22.92
CA ALA A 164 3.18 -3.92 -23.46
C ALA A 164 4.36 -4.24 -22.55
N ILE A 165 4.24 -3.96 -21.24
CA ILE A 165 5.33 -4.24 -20.29
C ILE A 165 5.61 -5.73 -20.13
N TRP A 166 4.61 -6.61 -20.21
CA TRP A 166 4.87 -8.05 -20.06
C TRP A 166 5.50 -8.65 -21.31
N LYS A 167 5.27 -8.06 -22.49
CA LYS A 167 5.90 -8.49 -23.74
C LYS A 167 7.33 -7.95 -23.90
N SER A 168 7.60 -6.75 -23.41
CA SER A 168 8.92 -6.11 -23.53
C SER A 168 9.94 -6.63 -22.52
N ASN A 169 9.49 -7.35 -21.48
CA ASN A 169 10.38 -7.84 -20.42
C ASN A 169 10.89 -9.25 -20.73
N ASP A 170 12.04 -9.31 -21.38
CA ASP A 170 12.76 -10.52 -21.81
C ASP A 170 12.96 -11.55 -20.68
N PHE A 171 13.06 -11.10 -19.42
CA PHE A 171 13.33 -11.98 -18.28
C PHE A 171 12.11 -12.74 -17.74
N THR A 172 10.90 -12.40 -18.18
CA THR A 172 9.66 -12.99 -17.65
C THR A 172 8.96 -13.91 -18.65
N ASP A 173 9.35 -13.96 -19.92
CA ASP A 173 8.60 -14.62 -21.01
C ASP A 173 7.10 -14.23 -21.04
N GLY A 174 6.75 -13.05 -20.49
CA GLY A 174 5.38 -12.60 -20.30
C GLY A 174 4.58 -13.35 -19.22
N SER A 175 5.24 -14.11 -18.34
CA SER A 175 4.60 -14.91 -17.29
C SER A 175 4.30 -14.15 -15.99
N ALA A 176 4.96 -13.02 -15.76
CA ALA A 176 4.78 -12.22 -14.55
C ALA A 176 5.06 -10.73 -14.80
N SER A 177 4.46 -9.84 -14.01
CA SER A 177 4.84 -8.43 -14.02
C SER A 177 6.22 -8.23 -13.38
N PRO A 178 7.00 -7.23 -13.82
CA PRO A 178 8.29 -6.85 -13.22
C PRO A 178 8.23 -6.67 -11.72
N LEU A 179 7.19 -5.98 -11.23
CA LEU A 179 6.97 -5.75 -9.79
C LEU A 179 6.97 -7.05 -8.99
N LYS A 180 6.19 -8.03 -9.43
CA LYS A 180 6.09 -9.34 -8.77
C LYS A 180 7.37 -10.15 -8.91
N TYR A 181 7.93 -10.19 -10.12
CA TYR A 181 9.16 -10.92 -10.40
C TYR A 181 10.33 -10.42 -9.54
N ASN A 182 10.59 -9.11 -9.54
CA ASN A 182 11.66 -8.51 -8.72
C ASN A 182 11.39 -8.69 -7.21
N THR A 183 10.13 -8.62 -6.76
CA THR A 183 9.79 -8.93 -5.37
C THR A 183 10.14 -10.39 -5.01
N GLU A 184 9.85 -11.35 -5.90
CA GLU A 184 10.20 -12.76 -5.71
C GLU A 184 11.71 -12.99 -5.69
N LEU A 185 12.47 -12.27 -6.52
CA LEU A 185 13.93 -12.30 -6.50
C LEU A 185 14.50 -11.77 -5.19
N ILE A 186 14.03 -10.61 -4.71
CA ILE A 186 14.45 -10.05 -3.40
C ILE A 186 14.22 -11.09 -2.29
N VAL A 187 13.03 -11.71 -2.26
CA VAL A 187 12.69 -12.73 -1.24
C VAL A 187 13.56 -13.97 -1.37
N LYS A 188 13.83 -14.42 -2.59
CA LYS A 188 14.72 -15.56 -2.84
C LYS A 188 16.13 -15.27 -2.33
N GLN A 189 16.72 -14.13 -2.72
CA GLN A 189 18.06 -13.74 -2.29
C GLN A 189 18.13 -13.54 -0.77
N LEU A 190 17.11 -12.95 -0.15
CA LEU A 190 17.02 -12.85 1.32
C LEU A 190 17.03 -14.23 1.98
N ARG A 191 16.20 -15.17 1.49
CA ARG A 191 16.15 -16.53 2.04
C ARG A 191 17.49 -17.26 1.90
N GLU A 192 18.14 -17.13 0.75
CA GLU A 192 19.48 -17.69 0.53
C GLU A 192 20.53 -17.07 1.47
N ARG A 193 20.50 -15.73 1.62
CA ARG A 193 21.37 -14.98 2.51
C ARG A 193 21.20 -15.36 3.99
N MET A 194 19.97 -15.69 4.38
CA MET A 194 19.62 -16.10 5.75
C MET A 194 19.97 -17.57 6.01
N ALA A 195 19.91 -18.43 5.00
CA ALA A 195 20.31 -19.84 5.13
C ALA A 195 21.85 -20.02 5.23
N GLY A 196 22.62 -19.06 4.72
CA GLY A 196 24.09 -19.10 4.68
C GLY A 196 24.82 -18.65 5.95
N GLN A 197 24.12 -18.26 7.02
CA GLN A 197 24.73 -17.89 8.30
C GLN A 197 24.10 -18.65 9.46
N ASP A 198 24.88 -18.87 10.53
CA ASP A 198 24.37 -19.32 11.83
C ASP A 198 23.45 -18.22 12.39
N VAL A 199 22.20 -18.21 11.92
CA VAL A 199 21.12 -17.48 12.56
C VAL A 199 21.05 -18.00 13.99
N ASP A 200 21.26 -17.08 14.92
CA ASP A 200 21.40 -17.26 16.36
C ASP A 200 20.66 -18.51 16.90
N ALA A 201 21.30 -19.23 17.83
CA ALA A 201 20.83 -20.53 18.33
C ALA A 201 19.39 -20.46 18.90
N ASP A 202 18.91 -19.26 19.24
CA ASP A 202 17.64 -19.00 19.89
C ASP A 202 16.48 -18.57 18.97
N PHE A 203 16.73 -18.13 17.72
CA PHE A 203 15.67 -17.68 16.80
C PHE A 203 15.76 -18.19 15.35
N ASP A 204 14.61 -18.58 14.80
CA ASP A 204 14.45 -18.93 13.39
C ASP A 204 13.78 -17.78 12.65
N LEU A 205 14.34 -17.40 11.50
CA LEU A 205 13.78 -16.37 10.65
C LEU A 205 12.98 -16.99 9.51
N VAL A 206 11.78 -16.47 9.26
CA VAL A 206 10.92 -16.91 8.16
C VAL A 206 10.52 -15.69 7.35
N VAL A 207 10.78 -15.71 6.05
CA VAL A 207 10.44 -14.61 5.14
C VAL A 207 9.32 -15.04 4.20
N GLU A 208 8.25 -14.27 4.17
CA GLU A 208 7.16 -14.34 3.20
C GLU A 208 6.97 -12.98 2.52
N TYR A 209 6.28 -12.97 1.38
CA TYR A 209 5.87 -11.73 0.73
C TYR A 209 4.37 -11.71 0.44
N ALA A 210 3.84 -10.50 0.32
CA ALA A 210 2.46 -10.25 -0.04
C ALA A 210 2.34 -9.01 -0.94
N MET A 211 1.24 -8.98 -1.67
CA MET A 211 0.76 -7.84 -2.42
C MET A 211 -0.40 -7.22 -1.65
N ARG A 212 -0.40 -5.87 -1.55
CA ARG A 212 -1.52 -5.16 -0.96
C ARG A 212 -2.81 -5.41 -1.75
N TYR A 213 -2.70 -5.42 -3.08
CA TYR A 213 -3.78 -5.77 -4.01
C TYR A 213 -3.42 -7.03 -4.80
N GLN A 214 -4.39 -7.93 -4.99
CA GLN A 214 -4.22 -9.24 -5.66
C GLN A 214 -3.36 -10.25 -4.87
N ASN A 215 -2.56 -11.08 -5.56
CA ASN A 215 -1.94 -12.29 -5.01
C ASN A 215 -0.40 -12.27 -5.05
N PRO A 216 0.26 -12.91 -4.08
CA PRO A 216 -0.31 -13.46 -2.84
C PRO A 216 -0.85 -12.35 -1.94
N SER A 217 -2.01 -12.55 -1.31
CA SER A 217 -2.63 -11.50 -0.49
C SER A 217 -1.93 -11.35 0.87
N ILE A 218 -2.07 -10.19 1.52
CA ILE A 218 -1.61 -9.98 2.90
C ILE A 218 -2.19 -11.03 3.85
N GLU A 219 -3.46 -11.41 3.68
CA GLU A 219 -4.11 -12.46 4.48
C GLU A 219 -3.42 -13.81 4.31
N THR A 220 -3.07 -14.18 3.07
CA THR A 220 -2.32 -15.41 2.78
C THR A 220 -0.93 -15.40 3.42
N GLY A 221 -0.17 -14.31 3.25
CA GLY A 221 1.17 -14.20 3.82
C GLY A 221 1.17 -14.23 5.35
N LEU A 222 0.25 -13.50 5.98
CA LEU A 222 0.10 -13.50 7.44
C LEU A 222 -0.33 -14.86 7.99
N ASN A 223 -1.25 -15.55 7.30
CA ASN A 223 -1.70 -16.89 7.71
C ASN A 223 -0.57 -17.91 7.62
N LYS A 224 0.31 -17.84 6.61
CA LYS A 224 1.51 -18.69 6.57
C LYS A 224 2.41 -18.44 7.78
N LEU A 225 2.75 -17.17 8.06
CA LEU A 225 3.61 -16.84 9.19
C LEU A 225 3.01 -17.28 10.54
N ASN A 226 1.72 -17.06 10.74
CA ASN A 226 1.06 -17.35 12.02
C ASN A 226 0.66 -18.83 12.19
N HIS A 227 -0.02 -19.42 11.19
CA HIS A 227 -0.63 -20.75 11.31
C HIS A 227 0.27 -21.88 10.82
N GLU A 228 1.14 -21.65 9.83
CA GLU A 228 2.05 -22.69 9.31
C GLU A 228 3.41 -22.62 10.01
N HIS A 229 3.96 -21.42 10.15
CA HIS A 229 5.28 -21.23 10.76
C HIS A 229 5.25 -20.97 12.26
N HIS A 230 4.08 -20.68 12.85
CA HIS A 230 3.94 -20.41 14.28
C HIS A 230 4.89 -19.31 14.78
N CYS A 231 5.04 -18.24 13.99
CA CYS A 231 5.87 -17.10 14.35
C CYS A 231 5.35 -16.42 15.62
N SER A 232 6.21 -16.31 16.61
CA SER A 232 5.95 -15.57 17.86
C SER A 232 6.01 -14.05 17.68
N HIS A 233 6.76 -13.61 16.66
CA HIS A 233 6.98 -12.21 16.32
C HIS A 233 6.77 -12.05 14.81
N ILE A 234 6.11 -10.98 14.38
CA ILE A 234 5.92 -10.66 12.96
C ILE A 234 6.37 -9.22 12.70
N MET A 235 7.29 -9.06 11.75
CA MET A 235 7.73 -7.79 11.18
C MET A 235 7.01 -7.56 9.85
N ILE A 236 6.31 -6.45 9.72
CA ILE A 236 5.71 -6.00 8.47
C ILE A 236 6.67 -4.98 7.85
N LEU A 237 7.22 -5.32 6.68
CA LEU A 237 8.22 -4.53 5.97
C LEU A 237 7.66 -4.13 4.59
N PRO A 238 7.01 -2.96 4.48
CA PRO A 238 6.60 -2.42 3.19
C PRO A 238 7.80 -2.16 2.30
N LEU A 239 7.68 -2.45 1.00
CA LEU A 239 8.69 -2.14 -0.03
C LEU A 239 8.54 -0.69 -0.56
N PHE A 240 8.23 0.24 0.35
CA PHE A 240 8.06 1.67 0.08
C PHE A 240 8.98 2.46 1.02
N PRO A 241 10.03 3.12 0.51
CA PRO A 241 10.95 3.88 1.35
C PRO A 241 10.28 5.09 1.99
N GLN A 242 9.42 5.81 1.26
CA GLN A 242 8.68 6.97 1.76
C GLN A 242 7.27 6.54 2.23
N TYR A 243 6.86 6.99 3.42
CA TYR A 243 5.52 6.72 3.93
C TYR A 243 4.48 7.53 3.16
N ALA A 244 3.42 6.86 2.69
CA ALA A 244 2.17 7.50 2.28
C ALA A 244 0.98 6.73 2.86
N SER A 245 -0.11 7.45 3.17
CA SER A 245 -1.35 6.82 3.63
C SER A 245 -1.89 5.83 2.60
N ALA A 246 -1.83 6.18 1.31
CA ALA A 246 -2.30 5.35 0.20
C ALA A 246 -1.51 4.04 -0.01
N THR A 247 -0.28 3.95 0.51
CA THR A 247 0.60 2.77 0.39
C THR A 247 0.79 2.09 1.74
N VAL A 248 1.74 2.55 2.55
CA VAL A 248 2.09 1.96 3.85
C VAL A 248 0.91 2.00 4.81
N GLY A 249 0.16 3.10 4.87
CA GLY A 249 -1.06 3.19 5.69
C GLY A 249 -2.11 2.14 5.33
N SER A 250 -2.29 1.87 4.03
CA SER A 250 -3.19 0.85 3.48
C SER A 250 -2.71 -0.57 3.79
N ILE A 251 -1.40 -0.82 3.74
CA ILE A 251 -0.80 -2.09 4.18
C ILE A 251 -1.09 -2.34 5.65
N HIS A 252 -0.82 -1.34 6.51
CA HIS A 252 -1.04 -1.47 7.95
C HIS A 252 -2.51 -1.72 8.28
N GLU A 253 -3.43 -1.01 7.63
CA GLU A 253 -4.86 -1.24 7.80
C GLU A 253 -5.27 -2.66 7.43
N GLU A 254 -4.79 -3.18 6.30
CA GLU A 254 -5.10 -4.55 5.87
C GLU A 254 -4.52 -5.61 6.81
N CYS A 255 -3.27 -5.43 7.27
CA CYS A 255 -2.68 -6.31 8.28
C CYS A 255 -3.55 -6.35 9.54
N MET A 256 -3.95 -5.17 10.05
CA MET A 256 -4.81 -5.08 11.25
C MET A 256 -6.21 -5.68 11.01
N ARG A 257 -6.79 -5.51 9.81
CA ARG A 257 -8.06 -6.15 9.43
C ARG A 257 -7.99 -7.68 9.50
N VAL A 258 -6.88 -8.26 9.05
CA VAL A 258 -6.66 -9.72 9.11
C VAL A 258 -6.44 -10.16 10.55
N MET A 259 -5.47 -9.55 11.24
CA MET A 259 -4.99 -9.99 12.55
C MET A 259 -6.00 -9.74 13.68
N SER A 260 -6.87 -8.75 13.55
CA SER A 260 -7.97 -8.49 14.51
C SER A 260 -8.93 -9.67 14.68
N LYS A 261 -8.91 -10.65 13.77
CA LYS A 261 -9.70 -11.89 13.83
C LYS A 261 -9.00 -13.03 14.57
N TRP A 262 -7.72 -12.90 14.90
CA TRP A 262 -6.94 -13.94 15.56
C TRP A 262 -7.17 -13.92 17.07
N LEU A 263 -7.28 -15.10 17.69
CA LEU A 263 -7.40 -15.22 19.15
C LEU A 263 -6.06 -14.96 19.87
N TYR A 264 -4.95 -15.34 19.24
CA TYR A 264 -3.60 -15.04 19.68
C TYR A 264 -2.90 -14.25 18.59
N ILE A 265 -2.56 -13.00 18.91
CA ILE A 265 -1.85 -12.10 18.01
C ILE A 265 -0.38 -12.11 18.41
N PRO A 266 0.56 -12.47 17.52
CA PRO A 266 2.00 -12.42 17.82
C PRO A 266 2.47 -10.99 18.04
N SER A 267 3.64 -10.81 18.64
CA SER A 267 4.25 -9.48 18.77
C SER A 267 4.47 -8.85 17.39
N LEU A 268 4.05 -7.60 17.21
CA LEU A 268 4.09 -6.94 15.91
C LEU A 268 5.09 -5.79 15.85
N HIS A 269 5.80 -5.72 14.73
CA HIS A 269 6.62 -4.57 14.36
C HIS A 269 6.25 -4.07 12.97
N PHE A 270 5.74 -2.85 12.90
CA PHE A 270 5.44 -2.18 11.64
C PHE A 270 6.58 -1.22 11.27
N VAL A 271 7.20 -1.44 10.12
CA VAL A 271 8.15 -0.48 9.55
C VAL A 271 7.36 0.58 8.79
N ASN A 272 7.43 1.83 9.26
CA ASN A 272 6.70 2.94 8.64
C ASN A 272 7.37 3.46 7.36
N SER A 273 8.65 3.83 7.45
CA SER A 273 9.42 4.36 6.33
C SER A 273 10.92 4.28 6.58
N TYR A 274 11.69 4.42 5.52
CA TYR A 274 13.15 4.37 5.51
C TYR A 274 13.74 5.22 4.35
N PRO A 275 13.29 6.47 4.14
CA PRO A 275 13.55 7.25 2.92
C PRO A 275 15.03 7.65 2.76
N THR A 276 15.77 7.71 3.87
CA THR A 276 17.19 8.09 3.95
C THR A 276 18.07 6.91 4.38
N TYR A 277 17.54 5.69 4.35
CA TYR A 277 18.28 4.51 4.79
C TYR A 277 19.49 4.25 3.88
N ALA A 278 20.68 4.23 4.46
CA ALA A 278 21.93 4.28 3.69
C ALA A 278 22.09 3.14 2.66
N PRO A 279 21.75 1.87 2.95
CA PRO A 279 21.74 0.82 1.93
C PRO A 279 20.80 1.12 0.76
N PHE A 280 19.58 1.62 1.03
CA PHE A 280 18.64 1.99 -0.02
C PHE A 280 19.18 3.11 -0.92
N ILE A 281 19.72 4.18 -0.31
CA ILE A 281 20.32 5.28 -1.08
C ILE A 281 21.50 4.77 -1.91
N ARG A 282 22.39 3.95 -1.34
CA ARG A 282 23.53 3.38 -2.09
C ARG A 282 23.08 2.54 -3.28
N SER A 283 22.02 1.75 -3.13
CA SER A 283 21.47 0.97 -4.24
C SER A 283 20.94 1.86 -5.37
N VAL A 284 20.30 2.98 -5.04
CA VAL A 284 19.89 3.98 -6.06
C VAL A 284 21.12 4.54 -6.77
N ILE A 285 22.21 4.83 -6.05
CA ILE A 285 23.46 5.30 -6.65
C ILE A 285 24.09 4.26 -7.56
N HIS A 286 24.15 2.98 -7.16
CA HIS A 286 24.64 1.91 -8.02
C HIS A 286 23.82 1.81 -9.31
N ARG A 287 22.49 1.92 -9.24
CA ARG A 287 21.64 1.94 -10.44
C ARG A 287 21.89 3.15 -11.34
N ILE A 288 22.14 4.33 -10.75
CA ILE A 288 22.56 5.52 -11.50
C ILE A 288 23.88 5.23 -12.22
N GLU A 289 24.88 4.72 -11.51
CA GLU A 289 26.20 4.40 -12.06
C GLU A 289 26.12 3.37 -13.19
N GLU A 290 25.34 2.31 -13.02
CA GLU A 290 25.05 1.32 -14.06
C GLU A 290 24.43 1.97 -15.29
N ALA A 291 23.40 2.80 -15.13
CA ALA A 291 22.76 3.49 -16.24
C ALA A 291 23.72 4.45 -16.97
N LEU A 292 24.56 5.17 -16.24
CA LEU A 292 25.60 6.04 -16.82
C LEU A 292 26.64 5.24 -17.61
N GLN A 293 27.07 4.09 -17.07
CA GLN A 293 28.05 3.22 -17.73
C GLN A 293 27.48 2.54 -18.98
N SER A 294 26.26 1.99 -18.90
CA SER A 294 25.61 1.31 -20.01
C SER A 294 25.28 2.23 -21.19
N ASN A 295 25.14 3.54 -20.95
CA ASN A 295 24.84 4.54 -21.98
C ASN A 295 26.03 5.47 -22.28
N ALA A 296 27.25 5.11 -21.85
CA ALA A 296 28.41 6.02 -21.85
C ALA A 296 28.73 6.62 -23.23
N GLU A 297 28.67 5.82 -24.30
CA GLU A 297 28.96 6.28 -25.67
C GLU A 297 27.94 7.32 -26.14
N GLU A 298 26.64 7.05 -25.91
CA GLU A 298 25.56 7.97 -26.29
C GLU A 298 25.66 9.28 -25.48
N ILE A 299 25.87 9.18 -24.16
CA ILE A 299 26.04 10.33 -23.27
C ILE A 299 27.19 11.22 -23.74
N GLN A 300 28.35 10.63 -24.06
CA GLN A 300 29.51 11.38 -24.55
C GLN A 300 29.25 12.04 -25.90
N SER A 301 28.58 11.36 -26.83
CA SER A 301 28.21 11.91 -28.13
C SER A 301 27.26 13.12 -28.03
N LYS A 302 26.54 13.22 -26.90
CA LYS A 302 25.58 14.29 -26.60
C LYS A 302 26.12 15.32 -25.60
N HIS A 303 27.39 15.27 -25.22
CA HIS A 303 28.01 16.21 -24.26
C HIS A 303 27.43 16.16 -22.82
N GLY A 304 27.02 14.98 -22.36
CA GLY A 304 26.59 14.78 -20.97
C GLY A 304 25.18 15.28 -20.66
N PHE A 305 24.63 14.85 -19.51
CA PHE A 305 23.32 15.31 -19.04
C PHE A 305 23.39 16.74 -18.50
N ASP A 306 22.43 17.58 -18.86
CA ASP A 306 22.26 18.91 -18.26
C ASP A 306 21.09 18.97 -17.26
N HIS A 307 20.32 17.88 -17.14
CA HIS A 307 19.24 17.76 -16.17
C HIS A 307 19.20 16.37 -15.52
N ILE A 308 18.95 16.34 -14.20
CA ILE A 308 18.60 15.13 -13.46
C ILE A 308 17.21 15.32 -12.86
N ILE A 309 16.27 14.47 -13.25
CA ILE A 309 14.92 14.46 -12.71
C ILE A 309 14.80 13.34 -11.68
N VAL A 310 14.44 13.69 -10.45
CA VAL A 310 14.06 12.69 -9.44
C VAL A 310 12.55 12.66 -9.36
N SER A 311 11.95 11.65 -10.00
CA SER A 311 10.50 11.51 -10.16
C SER A 311 9.91 10.60 -9.08
N TYR A 312 8.84 11.06 -8.42
CA TYR A 312 8.09 10.30 -7.42
C TYR A 312 6.63 10.16 -7.85
N HIS A 313 5.94 9.11 -7.41
CA HIS A 313 4.49 9.04 -7.63
C HIS A 313 3.78 10.20 -6.90
N SER A 314 2.94 10.95 -7.61
CA SER A 314 2.25 12.09 -7.00
C SER A 314 1.18 11.65 -6.01
N LEU A 315 0.85 12.53 -5.06
CA LEU A 315 -0.28 12.38 -4.15
C LEU A 315 -1.21 13.60 -4.23
N PRO A 316 -2.51 13.45 -3.93
CA PRO A 316 -3.40 14.58 -3.78
C PRO A 316 -2.92 15.51 -2.65
N VAL A 317 -2.80 16.82 -2.92
CA VAL A 317 -2.30 17.80 -1.92
C VAL A 317 -3.11 17.78 -0.63
N HIS A 318 -4.42 17.53 -0.73
CA HIS A 318 -5.29 17.49 0.44
C HIS A 318 -4.96 16.33 1.40
N HIS A 319 -4.42 15.20 0.92
CA HIS A 319 -3.95 14.12 1.80
C HIS A 319 -2.76 14.57 2.64
N GLU A 320 -1.79 15.23 2.01
CA GLU A 320 -0.59 15.75 2.69
C GLU A 320 -0.97 16.81 3.74
N ILE A 321 -1.83 17.77 3.37
CA ILE A 321 -2.28 18.82 4.28
C ILE A 321 -3.09 18.24 5.45
N LYS A 322 -3.92 17.22 5.21
CA LYS A 322 -4.67 16.54 6.28
C LYS A 322 -3.73 15.80 7.23
N GLY A 323 -2.78 15.04 6.70
CA GLY A 323 -1.77 14.35 7.50
C GLY A 323 -0.93 15.31 8.34
N TYR A 324 -0.48 16.42 7.75
CA TYR A 324 0.22 17.48 8.47
C TYR A 324 -0.63 18.07 9.60
N LYS A 325 -1.91 18.37 9.36
CA LYS A 325 -2.80 18.90 10.41
C LYS A 325 -3.05 17.92 11.56
N GLU A 326 -3.05 16.61 11.29
CA GLU A 326 -3.25 15.59 12.32
C GLU A 326 -2.00 15.37 13.19
N ARG A 327 -0.79 15.64 12.66
CA ARG A 327 0.49 15.35 13.31
C ARG A 327 1.28 16.58 13.75
N GLU A 328 1.04 17.73 13.11
CA GLU A 328 1.81 18.97 13.22
C GLU A 328 3.32 18.79 12.97
N ASP A 329 3.69 17.78 12.19
CA ASP A 329 5.07 17.44 11.85
C ASP A 329 5.20 17.19 10.34
N LEU A 330 5.91 18.09 9.66
CA LEU A 330 6.06 18.05 8.20
C LEU A 330 7.05 16.97 7.76
N ASP A 331 7.98 16.54 8.61
CA ASP A 331 9.00 15.54 8.23
C ASP A 331 8.37 14.15 8.01
N PHE A 332 7.17 13.91 8.55
CA PHE A 332 6.37 12.72 8.26
C PHE A 332 5.56 12.79 6.97
N SER A 333 5.47 13.96 6.33
CA SER A 333 4.77 14.10 5.04
C SER A 333 5.50 13.31 3.95
N TYR A 334 4.75 12.79 2.97
CA TYR A 334 5.35 12.11 1.84
C TYR A 334 6.23 13.08 1.05
N TYR A 335 5.75 14.32 0.86
CA TYR A 335 6.49 15.37 0.17
C TYR A 335 7.87 15.63 0.80
N ALA A 336 7.94 15.83 2.12
CA ALA A 336 9.22 16.07 2.80
C ALA A 336 10.15 14.85 2.69
N GLN A 337 9.63 13.63 2.84
CA GLN A 337 10.43 12.41 2.68
C GLN A 337 11.00 12.27 1.26
N CYS A 338 10.25 12.64 0.22
CA CYS A 338 10.74 12.71 -1.16
C CYS A 338 11.91 13.69 -1.29
N LEU A 339 11.77 14.91 -0.75
CA LEU A 339 12.85 15.91 -0.80
C LEU A 339 14.10 15.43 -0.04
N GLN A 340 13.92 14.78 1.11
CA GLN A 340 15.01 14.18 1.89
C GLN A 340 15.71 13.06 1.11
N THR A 341 14.97 12.15 0.47
CA THR A 341 15.55 11.12 -0.39
C THR A 341 16.34 11.75 -1.54
N THR A 342 15.79 12.75 -2.24
CA THR A 342 16.49 13.46 -3.32
C THR A 342 17.80 14.06 -2.82
N LYS A 343 17.77 14.75 -1.67
CA LYS A 343 18.96 15.34 -1.07
C LYS A 343 20.00 14.28 -0.73
N CYS A 344 19.61 13.14 -0.15
CA CYS A 344 20.55 12.06 0.17
C CYS A 344 21.16 11.41 -1.07
N VAL A 345 20.38 11.19 -2.13
CA VAL A 345 20.91 10.74 -3.43
C VAL A 345 21.93 11.74 -3.93
N LEU A 346 21.60 13.03 -3.90
CA LEU A 346 22.48 14.07 -4.40
C LEU A 346 23.79 14.18 -3.62
N GLN A 347 23.74 14.11 -2.31
CA GLN A 347 24.93 14.10 -1.45
C GLN A 347 25.89 12.96 -1.78
N GLN A 348 25.41 11.86 -2.38
CA GLN A 348 26.25 10.75 -2.82
C GLN A 348 26.79 10.90 -4.25
N LEU A 349 26.28 11.85 -5.05
CA LEU A 349 26.77 12.12 -6.41
C LEU A 349 27.89 13.17 -6.43
N VAL A 350 27.99 14.01 -5.40
CA VAL A 350 28.94 15.14 -5.33
C VAL A 350 30.13 14.88 -4.40
N SER A 351 31.23 15.58 -4.67
CA SER A 351 32.48 15.48 -3.89
C SER A 351 32.43 16.26 -2.56
N ALA A 352 31.69 17.37 -2.51
CA ALA A 352 31.62 18.28 -1.36
C ALA A 352 30.15 18.56 -0.95
N PRO A 353 29.47 17.62 -0.27
CA PRO A 353 28.02 17.69 -0.03
C PRO A 353 27.56 18.87 0.83
N SER A 354 28.46 19.49 1.59
CA SER A 354 28.16 20.66 2.45
C SER A 354 27.86 21.94 1.68
N HIS A 355 28.18 21.98 0.38
CA HIS A 355 27.97 23.15 -0.49
C HIS A 355 26.66 23.10 -1.30
N LEU A 356 25.87 22.04 -1.14
CA LEU A 356 24.59 21.91 -1.84
C LEU A 356 23.59 22.93 -1.32
N GLU A 357 23.32 23.96 -2.14
CA GLU A 357 22.28 24.94 -1.89
C GLU A 357 21.01 24.56 -2.66
N GLU A 358 19.93 24.36 -1.90
CA GLU A 358 18.60 24.15 -2.46
C GLU A 358 17.97 25.48 -2.88
N SER A 359 17.24 25.47 -4.00
CA SER A 359 16.48 26.62 -4.46
C SER A 359 15.44 27.05 -3.42
N LYS A 360 15.45 28.34 -3.08
CA LYS A 360 14.44 28.95 -2.18
C LYS A 360 13.06 29.05 -2.81
N GLU A 361 12.99 29.09 -4.14
CA GLU A 361 11.75 29.26 -4.88
C GLU A 361 11.12 27.90 -5.25
N THR A 362 11.97 26.89 -5.45
CA THR A 362 11.57 25.56 -5.92
C THR A 362 12.22 24.47 -5.05
N PRO A 363 11.61 24.15 -3.88
CA PRO A 363 12.12 23.07 -3.02
C PRO A 363 12.30 21.76 -3.79
N GLY A 364 13.40 21.05 -3.53
CA GLY A 364 13.81 19.88 -4.29
C GLY A 364 14.55 20.18 -5.59
N SER A 365 14.93 21.45 -5.85
CA SER A 365 15.74 21.83 -7.00
C SER A 365 17.12 22.34 -6.60
N TYR A 366 18.14 21.94 -7.35
CA TYR A 366 19.56 22.23 -7.11
C TYR A 366 20.25 22.57 -8.44
N ALA A 367 21.20 23.51 -8.41
CA ALA A 367 22.07 23.81 -9.54
C ALA A 367 23.49 23.38 -9.20
N ILE A 368 24.13 22.63 -10.10
CA ILE A 368 25.41 21.95 -9.82
C ILE A 368 26.34 22.09 -11.02
N SER A 369 27.57 22.48 -10.75
CA SER A 369 28.65 22.47 -11.75
C SER A 369 29.19 21.05 -11.96
N GLU A 370 29.60 20.73 -13.18
CA GLU A 370 30.29 19.47 -13.52
C GLU A 370 31.42 19.13 -12.54
N THR A 371 32.17 20.15 -12.09
CA THR A 371 33.33 20.01 -11.19
C THR A 371 32.96 19.61 -9.76
N GLU A 372 31.69 19.76 -9.37
CA GLU A 372 31.20 19.40 -8.04
C GLU A 372 30.82 17.93 -7.94
N PHE A 373 30.51 17.27 -9.06
CA PHE A 373 30.31 15.82 -9.08
C PHE A 373 31.58 15.07 -8.67
N LYS A 374 31.41 13.81 -8.25
CA LYS A 374 32.55 12.92 -8.02
C LYS A 374 33.39 12.77 -9.30
N PRO A 375 34.74 12.73 -9.22
CA PRO A 375 35.61 12.72 -10.41
C PRO A 375 35.31 11.60 -11.41
N GLU A 376 34.88 10.44 -10.93
CA GLU A 376 34.50 9.29 -11.75
C GLU A 376 33.17 9.49 -12.51
N LEU A 377 32.31 10.41 -12.03
CA LEU A 377 30.99 10.70 -12.58
C LEU A 377 30.96 11.96 -13.45
N SER A 378 31.85 12.93 -13.22
CA SER A 378 31.80 14.24 -13.88
C SER A 378 31.72 14.17 -15.40
N LYS A 379 32.41 13.20 -16.02
CA LYS A 379 32.41 12.94 -17.48
C LYS A 379 31.03 12.65 -18.10
N TYR A 380 30.02 12.33 -17.30
CA TYR A 380 28.65 12.06 -17.76
C TYR A 380 27.74 13.27 -17.71
N PHE A 381 28.21 14.39 -17.16
CA PHE A 381 27.43 15.57 -16.89
C PHE A 381 27.94 16.76 -17.69
N ALA A 382 27.02 17.65 -18.09
CA ALA A 382 27.36 18.92 -18.72
C ALA A 382 27.92 19.89 -17.67
N GLN A 383 28.54 20.98 -18.15
CA GLN A 383 29.15 22.02 -17.30
C GLN A 383 28.21 22.55 -16.21
N HIS A 384 26.92 22.65 -16.51
CA HIS A 384 25.88 23.07 -15.57
C HIS A 384 24.74 22.05 -15.62
N VAL A 385 24.40 21.49 -14.47
CA VAL A 385 23.33 20.50 -14.30
C VAL A 385 22.27 21.06 -13.37
N THR A 386 21.02 20.98 -13.80
CA THR A 386 19.87 21.26 -12.93
C THR A 386 19.30 19.95 -12.42
N ILE A 387 19.13 19.83 -11.12
CA ILE A 387 18.43 18.71 -10.49
C ILE A 387 17.06 19.19 -10.05
N GLN A 388 16.04 18.40 -10.29
CA GLN A 388 14.68 18.75 -9.93
C GLN A 388 13.88 17.54 -9.45
N THR A 389 13.28 17.67 -8.27
CA THR A 389 12.26 16.73 -7.79
C THR A 389 10.94 17.00 -8.50
N THR A 390 10.33 15.96 -9.07
CA THR A 390 9.06 16.02 -9.80
C THR A 390 8.11 14.92 -9.36
N PHE A 391 6.83 15.04 -9.72
CA PHE A 391 5.79 14.10 -9.35
C PHE A 391 4.98 13.62 -10.56
N GLN A 392 4.88 12.30 -10.75
CA GLN A 392 4.23 11.65 -11.89
C GLN A 392 2.85 11.03 -11.56
N SER A 393 2.19 10.47 -12.57
CA SER A 393 0.98 9.64 -12.42
C SER A 393 -0.23 10.28 -11.70
N HIS A 394 -0.48 11.58 -11.90
CA HIS A 394 -1.65 12.24 -11.30
C HIS A 394 -2.97 11.84 -11.99
N LEU A 395 -4.09 11.83 -11.25
CA LEU A 395 -5.41 11.46 -11.76
C LEU A 395 -6.50 12.49 -11.47
N GLY A 396 -7.22 12.88 -12.52
CA GLY A 396 -8.37 13.78 -12.40
C GLY A 396 -7.97 15.24 -12.23
N LYS A 397 -8.90 16.07 -11.73
CA LYS A 397 -8.76 17.54 -11.71
C LYS A 397 -8.41 18.13 -10.34
N LEU A 398 -8.33 17.30 -9.30
CA LEU A 398 -7.96 17.78 -7.97
C LEU A 398 -6.48 18.22 -7.95
N PRO A 399 -6.06 19.13 -7.06
CA PRO A 399 -4.65 19.46 -6.93
C PRO A 399 -3.82 18.26 -6.44
N TRP A 400 -2.73 17.99 -7.14
CA TRP A 400 -1.72 16.97 -6.83
C TRP A 400 -0.38 17.64 -6.53
N LEU A 401 0.57 16.89 -5.97
CA LEU A 401 1.92 17.38 -5.77
C LEU A 401 2.57 17.73 -7.11
N THR A 402 3.26 18.87 -7.13
CA THR A 402 3.90 19.48 -8.30
C THR A 402 5.35 19.82 -7.97
N PRO A 403 6.24 20.00 -8.97
CA PRO A 403 5.98 20.04 -10.42
C PRO A 403 5.64 18.67 -11.02
N TYR A 404 4.81 18.65 -12.07
CA TYR A 404 4.46 17.40 -12.76
C TYR A 404 5.61 16.93 -13.65
N THR A 405 5.97 15.66 -13.56
CA THR A 405 7.05 15.07 -14.36
C THR A 405 6.80 15.26 -15.85
N THR A 406 5.58 14.97 -16.34
CA THR A 406 5.18 15.20 -17.73
C THR A 406 5.41 16.65 -18.16
N THR A 407 4.90 17.64 -17.41
CA THR A 407 5.04 19.06 -17.77
C THR A 407 6.51 19.49 -17.81
N VAL A 408 7.31 19.06 -16.84
CA VAL A 408 8.75 19.36 -16.83
C VAL A 408 9.45 18.71 -18.03
N LEU A 409 9.15 17.44 -18.34
CA LEU A 409 9.72 16.76 -19.50
C LEU A 409 9.33 17.43 -20.82
N GLU A 410 8.10 17.90 -20.97
CA GLU A 410 7.66 18.66 -22.14
C GLU A 410 8.47 19.96 -22.32
N GLU A 411 8.66 20.73 -21.25
CA GLU A 411 9.46 21.95 -21.26
C GLU A 411 10.94 21.69 -21.60
N LEU A 412 11.52 20.65 -21.00
CA LEU A 412 12.90 20.24 -21.23
C LEU A 412 13.11 19.69 -22.65
N ALA A 413 12.13 18.95 -23.20
CA ALA A 413 12.18 18.46 -24.57
C ALA A 413 12.21 19.61 -25.58
N LEU A 414 11.32 20.61 -25.41
CA LEU A 414 11.27 21.80 -26.27
C LEU A 414 12.57 22.62 -26.16
N ALA A 415 13.21 22.62 -25.00
CA ALA A 415 14.51 23.23 -24.75
C ALA A 415 15.70 22.34 -25.17
N LYS A 416 15.45 21.22 -25.86
CA LYS A 416 16.45 20.27 -26.38
C LYS A 416 17.41 19.76 -25.31
N LYS A 417 16.88 19.43 -24.14
CA LYS A 417 17.67 19.01 -22.99
C LYS A 417 18.05 17.54 -23.03
N ARG A 418 18.98 17.18 -22.15
CA ARG A 418 19.52 15.83 -21.97
C ARG A 418 19.25 15.41 -20.53
N VAL A 419 18.32 14.48 -20.35
CA VAL A 419 17.73 14.16 -19.05
C VAL A 419 18.12 12.77 -18.56
N LEU A 420 18.59 12.71 -17.31
CA LEU A 420 18.71 11.47 -16.53
C LEU A 420 17.54 11.43 -15.53
N ILE A 421 16.76 10.35 -15.53
CA ILE A 421 15.55 10.23 -14.70
C ILE A 421 15.76 9.12 -13.68
N VAL A 422 15.46 9.42 -12.41
CA VAL A 422 15.60 8.50 -11.27
C VAL A 422 14.26 8.40 -10.55
N CYS A 423 13.80 7.18 -10.24
CA CYS A 423 12.49 6.94 -9.62
C CYS A 423 12.59 6.22 -8.26
N PRO A 424 12.95 6.91 -7.17
CA PRO A 424 13.19 6.26 -5.87
C PRO A 424 11.90 6.03 -5.05
N SER A 425 10.70 6.29 -5.61
CA SER A 425 9.42 6.01 -4.94
C SER A 425 9.02 4.53 -4.97
N PHE A 426 9.57 3.76 -5.91
CA PHE A 426 9.37 2.32 -6.03
C PHE A 426 10.72 1.62 -5.98
N VAL A 427 10.81 0.54 -5.21
CA VAL A 427 12.04 -0.28 -5.15
C VAL A 427 12.06 -1.37 -6.21
N THR A 428 10.96 -1.60 -6.92
CA THR A 428 10.87 -2.57 -8.02
C THR A 428 10.24 -1.91 -9.23
N ASP A 429 10.74 -2.24 -10.43
CA ASP A 429 10.15 -1.78 -11.68
C ASP A 429 8.67 -2.17 -11.79
N CYS A 430 7.88 -1.27 -12.36
CA CYS A 430 6.42 -1.31 -12.35
C CYS A 430 5.86 -0.62 -13.60
N ILE A 431 4.53 -0.50 -13.68
CA ILE A 431 3.89 0.12 -14.84
C ILE A 431 4.22 1.61 -14.94
N GLU A 432 4.42 2.28 -13.80
CA GLU A 432 4.82 3.69 -13.72
C GLU A 432 6.25 3.91 -14.27
N THR A 433 7.18 2.97 -14.08
CA THR A 433 8.54 3.09 -14.63
C THR A 433 8.62 2.60 -16.07
N ASP A 434 8.17 1.37 -16.32
CA ASP A 434 8.44 0.65 -17.57
C ASP A 434 7.48 1.06 -18.70
N HIS A 435 6.32 1.61 -18.36
CA HIS A 435 5.35 2.07 -19.35
C HIS A 435 5.26 3.59 -19.39
N GLU A 436 4.86 4.22 -18.28
CA GLU A 436 4.62 5.67 -18.25
C GLU A 436 5.91 6.42 -18.59
N LEU A 437 7.03 6.16 -17.90
CA LEU A 437 8.29 6.85 -18.21
C LEU A 437 9.01 6.28 -19.44
N MET A 438 9.23 4.96 -19.51
CA MET A 438 10.07 4.38 -20.55
C MET A 438 9.46 4.31 -21.94
N ILE A 439 8.13 4.26 -22.04
CA ILE A 439 7.43 4.17 -23.32
C ILE A 439 6.76 5.52 -23.60
N GLU A 440 5.77 5.92 -22.81
CA GLU A 440 4.93 7.09 -23.11
C GLU A 440 5.75 8.40 -23.07
N GLU A 441 6.38 8.73 -21.93
CA GLU A 441 7.11 9.99 -21.77
C GLU A 441 8.40 10.02 -22.60
N ARG A 442 9.09 8.88 -22.74
CA ARG A 442 10.28 8.81 -23.59
C ARG A 442 9.95 9.08 -25.06
N GLU A 443 8.88 8.51 -25.60
CA GLU A 443 8.45 8.75 -26.98
C GLU A 443 8.09 10.23 -27.17
N GLU A 444 7.26 10.79 -26.29
CA GLU A 444 6.87 12.21 -26.34
C GLU A 444 8.06 13.16 -26.20
N PHE A 445 9.02 12.86 -25.32
CA PHE A 445 10.22 13.67 -25.12
C PHE A 445 11.05 13.79 -26.41
N HIS A 446 11.26 12.70 -27.13
CA HIS A 446 12.01 12.74 -28.39
C HIS A 446 11.20 13.36 -29.52
N LEU A 447 9.89 13.09 -29.61
CA LEU A 447 9.00 13.72 -30.59
C LEU A 447 9.01 15.25 -30.49
N ARG A 448 9.17 15.78 -29.28
CA ARG A 448 9.22 17.22 -28.98
C ARG A 448 10.61 17.84 -29.11
N GLY A 449 11.63 17.04 -29.43
CA GLY A 449 12.97 17.52 -29.74
C GLY A 449 14.01 17.39 -28.63
N GLY A 450 13.70 16.65 -27.55
CA GLY A 450 14.68 16.30 -26.54
C GLY A 450 15.86 15.49 -27.11
N GLU A 451 17.06 15.70 -26.58
CA GLU A 451 18.30 15.21 -27.22
C GLU A 451 18.81 13.87 -26.68
N LEU A 452 18.56 13.61 -25.39
CA LEU A 452 18.96 12.39 -24.69
C LEU A 452 18.01 12.13 -23.52
N PHE A 453 17.55 10.89 -23.39
CA PHE A 453 16.68 10.45 -22.30
C PHE A 453 17.18 9.10 -21.79
N VAL A 454 17.56 9.06 -20.52
CA VAL A 454 17.95 7.82 -19.83
C VAL A 454 17.16 7.71 -18.54
N LEU A 455 16.40 6.62 -18.40
CA LEU A 455 15.79 6.24 -17.13
C LEU A 455 16.71 5.27 -16.40
N VAL A 456 16.90 5.51 -15.12
CA VAL A 456 17.57 4.61 -14.19
C VAL A 456 16.59 3.54 -13.74
N GLN A 457 16.97 2.27 -13.88
CA GLN A 457 16.18 1.14 -13.38
C GLN A 457 15.92 1.29 -11.88
N SER A 458 14.79 0.77 -11.42
CA SER A 458 14.52 0.68 -9.99
C SER A 458 15.59 -0.16 -9.29
N VAL A 459 15.65 -0.04 -7.97
CA VAL A 459 16.59 -0.82 -7.15
C VAL A 459 16.52 -2.32 -7.46
N ASN A 460 15.31 -2.84 -7.68
CA ASN A 460 15.01 -4.23 -7.98
C ASN A 460 15.69 -5.16 -6.96
N ASP A 461 16.48 -6.11 -7.44
CA ASP A 461 17.19 -7.11 -6.66
C ASP A 461 18.67 -6.77 -6.45
N GLU A 462 19.03 -5.47 -6.48
CA GLU A 462 20.41 -5.02 -6.28
C GLU A 462 20.94 -5.49 -4.91
N ALA A 463 22.15 -6.04 -4.91
CA ALA A 463 22.71 -6.77 -3.78
C ALA A 463 22.85 -5.91 -2.51
N THR A 464 23.21 -4.64 -2.63
CA THR A 464 23.30 -3.70 -1.49
C THR A 464 21.94 -3.46 -0.85
N PHE A 465 20.86 -3.47 -1.64
CA PHE A 465 19.51 -3.32 -1.11
C PHE A 465 19.07 -4.56 -0.34
N VAL A 466 19.28 -5.74 -0.93
CA VAL A 466 18.96 -7.02 -0.30
C VAL A 466 19.74 -7.19 1.01
N GLU A 467 21.03 -6.87 1.02
CA GLU A 467 21.83 -6.89 2.26
C GLU A 467 21.33 -5.84 3.26
N GLY A 468 20.90 -4.66 2.79
CA GLY A 468 20.28 -3.64 3.61
C GLY A 468 18.97 -4.09 4.27
N LEU A 469 18.12 -4.82 3.54
CA LEU A 469 16.90 -5.42 4.08
C LEU A 469 17.24 -6.51 5.10
N TYR A 470 18.22 -7.37 4.80
CA TYR A 470 18.72 -8.37 5.72
C TYR A 470 19.21 -7.74 7.03
N GLN A 471 20.04 -6.68 6.96
CA GLN A 471 20.52 -5.97 8.14
C GLN A 471 19.35 -5.41 8.97
N LYS A 472 18.33 -4.85 8.33
CA LYS A 472 17.14 -4.33 9.03
C LYS A 472 16.37 -5.43 9.76
N ILE A 473 16.27 -6.63 9.16
CA ILE A 473 15.67 -7.81 9.79
C ILE A 473 16.52 -8.27 10.99
N MET A 474 17.84 -8.29 10.85
CA MET A 474 18.76 -8.65 11.93
C MET A 474 18.75 -7.66 13.08
N ASP A 475 18.67 -6.35 12.80
CA ASP A 475 18.52 -5.32 13.82
C ASP A 475 17.24 -5.52 14.63
N TYR A 476 16.12 -5.82 13.96
CA TYR A 476 14.88 -6.15 14.65
C TYR A 476 15.00 -7.45 15.45
N SER A 477 15.63 -8.48 14.89
CA SER A 477 15.92 -9.73 15.59
C SER A 477 16.66 -9.46 16.89
N ASN A 478 17.73 -8.66 16.86
CA ASN A 478 18.51 -8.29 18.04
C ASN A 478 17.69 -7.52 19.09
N VAL A 479 16.70 -6.72 18.67
CA VAL A 479 15.77 -6.05 19.59
C VAL A 479 14.83 -7.04 20.25
N VAL A 480 14.38 -8.08 19.54
CA VAL A 480 13.54 -9.15 20.11
C VAL A 480 14.31 -10.04 21.10
N HIS A 481 15.63 -10.21 20.91
CA HIS A 481 16.48 -11.01 21.81
C HIS A 481 16.77 -10.31 23.14
N LYS A 482 16.83 -8.97 23.14
CA LYS A 482 17.10 -8.15 24.33
C LYS A 482 15.84 -7.90 25.14
#